data_AF-A0A2Z4MEL9-F1
#
_entry.id   AF-A0A2Z4MEL9-F1
#
_cell.length_a   1.000
_cell.length_b   1.000
_cell.length_c   1.000
_cell.angle_alpha   90.00
_cell.angle_beta   90.00
_cell.angle_gamma   90.00
#
_symmetry.space_group_name_H-M   'P 1'
#
loop_
_entity.id
_entity.type
_entity.pdbx_description
1 polymer ?
#
loop_
_entity_poly.entity_id
_entity_poly.type
_entity_poly.pdbx_seq_one_letter_code
_entity_poly.pdbx_strand_id
1 'polypeptide(L)'
;MIEVAYLKGLFLNRREDLHLRLGDIGDLLEYGNPNRNDVITFTKYALELAIAEENFDIKESLFYLLMNAVTFQGVARNVEWDPLADVLPTLDDAILDYALTILGCSKNRKFIKVIEPYLQSPNDSIRETAEEALEEINDNVEGSS
;
A
#
# COMPACT_ATOMS: atom_id res chain seq x y z
N MET A 1 -12.41 -3.86 14.21
CA MET A 1 -12.71 -4.90 13.21
C MET A 1 -12.39 -4.31 11.85
N ILE A 2 -11.56 -4.95 11.05
CA ILE A 2 -11.22 -4.46 9.71
C ILE A 2 -12.37 -4.83 8.78
N GLU A 3 -13.20 -3.86 8.42
CA GLU A 3 -14.36 -4.08 7.54
C GLU A 3 -14.47 -2.99 6.50
N VAL A 4 -14.79 -3.39 5.26
CA VAL A 4 -15.08 -2.46 4.16
C VAL A 4 -16.27 -1.54 4.49
N ALA A 5 -17.28 -2.06 5.18
CA ALA A 5 -18.45 -1.27 5.56
C ALA A 5 -18.09 -0.13 6.52
N TYR A 6 -17.17 -0.38 7.46
CA TYR A 6 -16.66 0.66 8.35
C TYR A 6 -15.91 1.74 7.57
N LEU A 7 -14.96 1.36 6.71
CA LEU A 7 -14.21 2.32 5.88
C LEU A 7 -15.14 3.13 4.96
N LYS A 8 -16.13 2.49 4.32
CA LYS A 8 -17.19 3.16 3.57
C LYS A 8 -17.92 4.20 4.41
N GLY A 9 -18.32 3.83 5.63
CA GLY A 9 -18.99 4.73 6.57
C GLY A 9 -18.16 5.96 6.93
N LEU A 10 -16.84 5.81 7.05
CA LEU A 10 -15.91 6.91 7.31
C LEU A 10 -15.85 7.90 6.13
N PHE A 11 -15.77 7.40 4.90
CA PHE A 11 -15.69 8.25 3.71
C PHE A 11 -17.03 8.87 3.32
N LEU A 12 -18.15 8.18 3.57
CA LEU A 12 -19.49 8.76 3.41
C LEU A 12 -19.75 9.90 4.41
N ASN A 13 -19.16 9.82 5.60
CA ASN A 13 -19.29 10.83 6.65
C ASN A 13 -17.93 11.43 6.98
N ARG A 14 -17.30 12.05 5.97
CA ARG A 14 -16.00 12.73 6.06
C ARG A 14 -16.03 13.81 7.14
N ARG A 15 -15.57 13.46 8.33
CA ARG A 15 -15.44 14.33 9.50
C ARG A 15 -13.97 14.72 9.68
N GLU A 16 -13.75 15.77 10.47
CA GLU A 16 -12.40 16.26 10.80
C GLU A 16 -11.53 15.17 11.48
N ASP A 17 -12.16 14.20 12.16
CA ASP A 17 -11.50 13.08 12.83
C ASP A 17 -11.15 11.90 11.91
N LEU A 18 -11.35 12.02 10.59
CA LEU A 18 -11.07 10.92 9.65
C LEU A 18 -9.63 10.40 9.76
N HIS A 19 -8.65 11.29 9.80
CA HIS A 19 -7.24 10.91 9.91
C HIS A 19 -6.94 10.08 11.18
N LEU A 20 -7.53 10.44 12.34
CA LEU A 20 -7.40 9.67 13.58
C LEU A 20 -7.99 8.26 13.43
N ARG A 21 -9.16 8.16 12.78
CA ARG A 21 -9.83 6.87 12.57
C ARG A 21 -9.10 5.99 11.57
N LEU A 22 -8.41 6.59 10.59
CA LEU A 22 -7.48 5.86 9.73
C LEU A 22 -6.29 5.36 10.56
N GLY A 23 -5.73 6.19 11.44
CA GLY A 23 -4.70 5.76 12.41
C GLY A 23 -5.10 4.53 13.22
N ASP A 24 -6.30 4.54 13.82
CA ASP A 24 -6.83 3.38 14.57
C ASP A 24 -6.89 2.09 13.72
N ILE A 25 -7.19 2.22 12.41
CA ILE A 25 -7.18 1.09 11.49
C ILE A 25 -5.74 0.62 11.22
N GLY A 26 -4.80 1.55 11.13
CA GLY A 26 -3.37 1.27 10.96
C GLY A 26 -2.83 0.43 12.11
N ASP A 27 -3.15 0.81 13.35
CA ASP A 27 -2.78 0.07 14.56
C ASP A 27 -3.38 -1.35 14.56
N LEU A 28 -4.63 -1.49 14.10
CA LEU A 28 -5.27 -2.81 13.98
C LEU A 28 -4.63 -3.69 12.90
N LEU A 29 -4.13 -3.10 11.81
CA LEU A 29 -3.39 -3.82 10.78
C LEU A 29 -1.97 -4.18 11.23
N GLU A 30 -1.35 -3.39 12.09
CA GLU A 30 0.01 -3.65 12.56
C GLU A 30 0.04 -4.62 13.74
N TYR A 31 -0.75 -4.36 14.78
CA TYR A 31 -0.71 -5.09 16.05
C TYR A 31 -1.87 -6.06 16.26
N GLY A 32 -2.91 -5.98 15.42
CA GLY A 32 -4.08 -6.85 15.51
C GLY A 32 -3.88 -8.21 14.84
N ASN A 33 -4.89 -9.06 15.00
CA ASN A 33 -5.01 -10.33 14.27
C ASN A 33 -6.38 -10.42 13.57
N PRO A 34 -6.68 -9.49 12.63
CA PRO A 34 -7.93 -9.50 11.88
C PRO A 34 -8.05 -10.76 11.00
N ASN A 35 -9.28 -11.06 10.57
CA ASN A 35 -9.47 -12.12 9.59
C ASN A 35 -8.79 -11.76 8.26
N ARG A 36 -7.99 -12.67 7.72
CA ARG A 36 -7.22 -12.45 6.49
C ARG A 36 -8.08 -12.08 5.27
N ASN A 37 -9.24 -12.71 5.10
CA ASN A 37 -10.12 -12.44 3.96
C ASN A 37 -10.72 -11.02 4.05
N ASP A 38 -11.00 -10.57 5.28
CA ASP A 38 -11.50 -9.23 5.52
C ASP A 38 -10.41 -8.20 5.23
N VAL A 39 -9.16 -8.46 5.63
CA VAL A 39 -8.01 -7.60 5.26
C VAL A 39 -7.85 -7.53 3.75
N ILE A 40 -7.88 -8.66 3.03
CA ILE A 40 -7.75 -8.67 1.56
C ILE A 40 -8.84 -7.80 0.91
N THR A 41 -10.09 -7.95 1.35
CA THR A 41 -11.22 -7.19 0.80
C THR A 41 -11.11 -5.70 1.16
N PHE A 42 -10.69 -5.40 2.38
CA PHE A 42 -10.38 -4.05 2.84
C PHE A 42 -9.28 -3.41 2.00
N THR A 43 -8.14 -4.08 1.80
CA THR A 43 -6.99 -3.56 1.05
C THR A 43 -7.36 -3.23 -0.39
N LYS A 44 -8.16 -4.08 -1.05
CA LYS A 44 -8.66 -3.79 -2.41
C LYS A 44 -9.47 -2.50 -2.46
N TYR A 45 -10.39 -2.33 -1.52
CA TYR A 45 -11.22 -1.13 -1.46
C TYR A 45 -10.43 0.12 -1.03
N ALA A 46 -9.50 -0.02 -0.08
CA ALA A 46 -8.61 1.06 0.35
C ALA A 46 -7.71 1.52 -0.81
N LEU A 47 -7.26 0.61 -1.68
CA LEU A 47 -6.48 0.95 -2.87
C LEU A 47 -7.28 1.81 -3.85
N GLU A 48 -8.53 1.41 -4.14
CA GLU A 48 -9.43 2.21 -4.99
C GLU A 48 -9.63 3.63 -4.43
N LEU A 49 -9.83 3.75 -3.11
CA LEU A 49 -9.93 5.05 -2.45
C LEU A 49 -8.63 5.84 -2.51
N ALA A 50 -7.48 5.21 -2.26
CA ALA A 50 -6.19 5.87 -2.22
C ALA A 50 -5.82 6.49 -3.58
N ILE A 51 -6.09 5.76 -4.66
CA ILE A 51 -5.86 6.23 -6.03
C ILE A 51 -6.78 7.42 -6.35
N ALA A 52 -8.05 7.35 -5.96
CA ALA A 52 -9.05 8.38 -6.26
C ALA A 52 -8.98 9.62 -5.34
N GLU A 53 -8.25 9.54 -4.22
CA GLU A 53 -8.18 10.62 -3.25
C GLU A 53 -7.46 11.85 -3.82
N GLU A 54 -7.91 13.06 -3.47
CA GLU A 54 -7.23 14.31 -3.87
C GLU A 54 -6.57 15.01 -2.68
N ASN A 55 -7.09 14.82 -1.47
CA ASN A 55 -6.50 15.38 -0.26
C ASN A 55 -5.23 14.61 0.11
N PHE A 56 -4.08 15.30 0.11
CA PHE A 56 -2.77 14.70 0.37
C PHE A 56 -2.73 13.93 1.69
N ASP A 57 -3.14 14.55 2.81
CA ASP A 57 -3.05 13.93 4.15
C ASP A 57 -3.87 12.63 4.24
N ILE A 58 -5.06 12.62 3.62
CA ILE A 58 -5.93 11.44 3.59
C ILE A 58 -5.37 10.38 2.63
N LYS A 59 -4.81 10.79 1.48
CA LYS A 59 -4.16 9.88 0.54
C LYS A 59 -2.97 9.20 1.20
N GLU A 60 -2.08 9.97 1.80
CA GLU A 60 -0.92 9.44 2.54
C GLU A 60 -1.38 8.47 3.64
N SER A 61 -2.40 8.84 4.42
CA SER A 61 -2.97 7.95 5.44
C SER A 61 -3.47 6.62 4.84
N LEU A 62 -4.13 6.66 3.68
CA LEU A 62 -4.59 5.43 3.00
C LEU A 62 -3.41 4.58 2.48
N PHE A 63 -2.37 5.20 1.95
CA PHE A 63 -1.15 4.50 1.52
C PHE A 63 -0.40 3.88 2.70
N TYR A 64 -0.35 4.55 3.85
CA TYR A 64 0.15 3.99 5.09
C TYR A 64 -0.64 2.74 5.51
N LEU A 65 -1.98 2.76 5.41
CA LEU A 65 -2.80 1.57 5.67
C LEU A 65 -2.51 0.42 4.70
N LEU A 66 -2.32 0.73 3.41
CA LEU A 66 -1.94 -0.28 2.42
C LEU A 66 -0.59 -0.90 2.76
N MET A 67 0.39 -0.08 3.15
CA MET A 67 1.71 -0.53 3.63
C MET A 67 1.55 -1.49 4.81
N ASN A 68 0.83 -1.09 5.87
CA ASN A 68 0.64 -1.95 7.05
C ASN A 68 -0.06 -3.27 6.70
N ALA A 69 -1.04 -3.25 5.79
CA ALA A 69 -1.68 -4.47 5.33
C ALA A 69 -0.69 -5.41 4.60
N VAL A 70 0.17 -4.89 3.71
CA VAL A 70 1.12 -5.74 2.99
C VAL A 70 2.22 -6.28 3.90
N THR A 71 2.74 -5.45 4.80
CA THR A 71 3.90 -5.79 5.65
C THR A 71 3.52 -6.66 6.83
N PHE A 72 2.48 -6.31 7.58
CA PHE A 72 2.13 -7.01 8.82
C PHE A 72 1.09 -8.11 8.62
N GLN A 73 0.21 -7.97 7.63
CA GLN A 73 -0.85 -8.96 7.35
C GLN A 73 -0.51 -9.86 6.14
N GLY A 74 0.57 -9.56 5.41
CA GLY A 74 1.09 -10.39 4.34
C GLY A 74 0.12 -10.59 3.17
N VAL A 75 -0.73 -9.59 2.88
CA VAL A 75 -1.78 -9.71 1.84
C VAL A 75 -1.33 -9.30 0.44
N ALA A 76 -0.09 -8.84 0.27
CA ALA A 76 0.42 -8.28 -0.98
C ALA A 76 0.22 -9.21 -2.19
N ARG A 77 0.44 -10.52 -2.02
CA ARG A 77 0.27 -11.53 -3.09
C ARG A 77 -1.19 -11.85 -3.42
N ASN A 78 -2.16 -11.30 -2.69
CA ASN A 78 -3.60 -11.59 -2.82
C ASN A 78 -4.41 -10.41 -3.39
N VAL A 79 -3.74 -9.31 -3.73
CA VAL A 79 -4.33 -8.08 -4.26
C VAL A 79 -3.76 -7.82 -5.66
N GLU A 80 -4.60 -7.30 -6.55
CA GLU A 80 -4.17 -6.88 -7.89
C GLU A 80 -3.68 -5.44 -7.82
N TRP A 81 -2.41 -5.22 -8.20
CA TRP A 81 -1.73 -3.93 -8.06
C TRP A 81 -1.49 -3.22 -9.39
N ASP A 82 -1.99 -3.75 -10.51
CA ASP A 82 -1.94 -3.03 -11.81
C ASP A 82 -2.47 -1.59 -11.71
N PRO A 83 -3.61 -1.31 -11.03
CA PRO A 83 -4.07 0.08 -10.89
C PRO A 83 -3.08 0.98 -10.13
N LEU A 84 -2.29 0.43 -9.21
CA LEU A 84 -1.26 1.19 -8.50
C LEU A 84 -0.07 1.49 -9.41
N ALA A 85 0.37 0.49 -10.17
CA ALA A 85 1.45 0.62 -11.15
C ALA A 85 1.15 1.71 -12.19
N ASP A 86 -0.10 1.79 -12.65
CA ASP A 86 -0.55 2.75 -13.66
C ASP A 86 -0.46 4.21 -13.19
N VAL A 87 -0.53 4.46 -11.87
CA VAL A 87 -0.55 5.81 -11.31
C VAL A 87 0.77 6.27 -10.70
N LEU A 88 1.78 5.40 -10.56
CA LEU A 88 3.07 5.78 -9.96
C LEU A 88 3.68 7.09 -10.50
N PRO A 89 3.65 7.40 -11.82
CA PRO A 89 4.26 8.62 -12.35
C PRO A 89 3.57 9.91 -11.88
N THR A 90 2.39 9.79 -11.24
CA THR A 90 1.58 10.91 -10.77
C THR A 90 1.67 11.13 -9.25
N LEU A 91 2.34 10.23 -8.53
CA LEU A 91 2.43 10.29 -7.07
C LEU A 91 3.57 11.23 -6.65
N ASP A 92 3.32 12.03 -5.61
CA ASP A 92 4.37 12.75 -4.89
C ASP A 92 5.34 11.76 -4.24
N ASP A 93 6.60 12.16 -4.05
CA ASP A 93 7.67 11.29 -3.55
C ASP A 93 7.30 10.54 -2.26
N ALA A 94 6.67 11.21 -1.28
CA ALA A 94 6.25 10.57 -0.03
C ALA A 94 5.27 9.42 -0.25
N ILE A 95 4.40 9.52 -1.25
CA ILE A 95 3.40 8.50 -1.57
C ILE A 95 3.98 7.44 -2.50
N LEU A 96 4.88 7.86 -3.40
CA LEU A 96 5.61 6.98 -4.29
C LEU A 96 6.46 5.97 -3.51
N ASP A 97 7.08 6.38 -2.41
CA ASP A 97 7.82 5.51 -1.51
C ASP A 97 6.97 4.31 -1.01
N TYR A 98 5.78 4.57 -0.47
CA TYR A 98 4.83 3.54 -0.09
C TYR A 98 4.46 2.64 -1.29
N ALA A 99 4.19 3.25 -2.44
CA ALA A 99 3.73 2.54 -3.62
C ALA A 99 4.78 1.55 -4.15
N LEU A 100 6.05 1.98 -4.22
CA LEU A 100 7.17 1.13 -4.64
C LEU A 100 7.37 -0.03 -3.68
N THR A 101 7.33 0.22 -2.37
CA THR A 101 7.40 -0.80 -1.32
C THR A 101 6.28 -1.85 -1.48
N ILE A 102 5.04 -1.40 -1.66
CA ILE A 102 3.87 -2.28 -1.87
C ILE A 102 4.05 -3.18 -3.09
N LEU A 103 4.53 -2.61 -4.21
CA LEU A 103 4.81 -3.40 -5.42
C LEU A 103 5.95 -4.39 -5.19
N GLY A 104 6.98 -4.02 -4.43
CA GLY A 104 8.03 -4.91 -3.95
C GLY A 104 7.46 -6.12 -3.21
N CYS A 105 6.68 -5.89 -2.16
CA CYS A 105 6.04 -6.92 -1.34
C CYS A 105 5.09 -7.84 -2.12
N SER A 106 4.55 -7.38 -3.26
CA SER A 106 3.71 -8.22 -4.13
C SER A 106 4.48 -9.43 -4.69
N LYS A 107 5.82 -9.36 -4.75
CA LYS A 107 6.72 -10.36 -5.36
C LYS A 107 6.37 -10.67 -6.82
N ASN A 108 5.64 -9.77 -7.49
CA ASN A 108 5.19 -9.98 -8.85
C ASN A 108 6.18 -9.38 -9.84
N ARG A 109 6.91 -10.26 -10.55
CA ARG A 109 7.94 -9.89 -11.51
C ARG A 109 7.45 -8.99 -12.66
N LYS A 110 6.13 -8.90 -12.90
CA LYS A 110 5.57 -7.98 -13.91
C LYS A 110 5.89 -6.51 -13.59
N PHE A 111 6.05 -6.16 -12.31
CA PHE A 111 6.32 -4.79 -11.87
C PHE A 111 7.79 -4.37 -11.97
N ILE A 112 8.73 -5.27 -12.29
CA ILE A 112 10.16 -4.92 -12.43
C ILE A 112 10.34 -3.75 -13.40
N LYS A 113 9.76 -3.84 -14.60
CA LYS A 113 9.87 -2.79 -15.63
C LYS A 113 9.15 -1.49 -15.26
N VAL A 114 8.19 -1.57 -14.34
CA VAL A 114 7.48 -0.41 -13.80
C VAL A 114 8.35 0.32 -12.78
N ILE A 115 9.11 -0.42 -11.97
CA ILE A 115 9.96 0.12 -10.90
C ILE A 115 11.32 0.59 -11.41
N GLU A 116 11.92 -0.09 -12.41
CA GLU A 116 13.25 0.23 -12.97
C GLU A 116 13.51 1.71 -13.27
N PRO A 117 12.57 2.50 -13.83
CA PRO A 117 12.79 3.93 -14.08
C PRO A 117 13.12 4.74 -12.81
N TYR A 118 12.61 4.32 -11.65
CA TYR A 118 12.79 5.03 -10.38
C TYR A 118 14.19 4.86 -9.77
N LEU A 119 14.98 3.91 -10.26
CA LEU A 119 16.43 3.80 -9.96
C LEU A 119 17.22 5.03 -10.42
N GLN A 120 16.66 5.85 -11.31
CA GLN A 120 17.28 7.09 -11.79
C GLN A 120 16.59 8.34 -11.23
N SER A 121 15.78 8.19 -10.18
CA SER A 121 15.09 9.31 -9.54
C SER A 121 16.09 10.37 -9.02
N PRO A 122 15.79 11.68 -9.14
CA PRO A 122 16.61 12.71 -8.52
C PRO A 122 16.51 12.70 -6.98
N ASN A 123 15.49 12.03 -6.42
CA ASN A 123 15.35 11.85 -4.98
C ASN A 123 16.04 10.55 -4.54
N ASP A 124 17.02 10.67 -3.65
CA ASP A 124 17.84 9.57 -3.15
C ASP A 124 17.00 8.50 -2.44
N SER A 125 16.00 8.92 -1.65
CA SER A 125 15.08 8.00 -0.95
C SER A 125 14.31 7.13 -1.94
N ILE A 126 13.83 7.73 -3.04
CA ILE A 126 13.08 7.00 -4.07
C ILE A 126 13.97 5.99 -4.81
N ARG A 127 15.25 6.32 -5.03
CA ARG A 127 16.19 5.36 -5.62
C ARG A 127 16.40 4.17 -4.70
N GLU A 128 16.64 4.42 -3.41
CA GLU A 128 16.82 3.37 -2.40
C GLU A 128 15.58 2.45 -2.32
N THR A 129 14.39 3.03 -2.19
CA THR A 129 13.13 2.27 -2.15
C THR A 129 12.88 1.48 -3.45
N ALA A 130 13.28 2.00 -4.61
CA ALA A 130 13.20 1.28 -5.87
C ALA A 130 14.18 0.09 -5.92
N GLU A 131 15.40 0.25 -5.41
CA GLU A 131 16.39 -0.82 -5.27
C GLU A 131 15.85 -1.92 -4.36
N GLU A 132 15.38 -1.56 -3.15
CA GLU A 132 14.79 -2.50 -2.19
C GLU A 132 13.58 -3.24 -2.76
N ALA A 133 12.67 -2.54 -3.46
CA ALA A 133 11.50 -3.18 -4.07
C ALA A 133 11.88 -4.18 -5.16
N LEU A 134 12.95 -3.92 -5.94
CA LEU A 134 13.46 -4.85 -6.95
C LEU A 134 14.19 -6.04 -6.33
N GLU A 135 14.95 -5.82 -5.25
CA GLU A 135 15.53 -6.89 -4.45
C GLU A 135 14.42 -7.78 -3.89
N GLU A 136 13.41 -7.18 -3.25
CA GLU A 136 12.25 -7.86 -2.70
C GLU A 136 11.57 -8.70 -3.80
N ILE A 137 11.30 -8.17 -5.00
CA ILE A 137 10.69 -8.97 -6.08
C ILE A 137 11.56 -10.16 -6.52
N ASN A 138 12.89 -10.00 -6.51
CA ASN A 138 13.82 -11.04 -6.95
C ASN A 138 14.21 -12.02 -5.84
N ASP A 139 13.94 -11.68 -4.58
CA ASP A 139 14.15 -12.54 -3.43
C ASP A 139 13.22 -13.74 -3.50
N ASN A 140 13.78 -14.83 -4.04
CA ASN A 140 13.23 -16.16 -3.92
C ASN A 140 13.39 -16.56 -2.46
N VAL A 141 12.29 -16.56 -1.70
CA VAL A 141 12.26 -17.31 -0.45
C VAL A 141 12.31 -18.80 -0.82
N GLU A 142 13.51 -19.33 -1.00
CA GLU A 142 13.76 -20.74 -0.72
C GLU A 142 13.61 -20.93 0.79
N GLY A 143 12.46 -21.46 1.21
CA GLY A 143 12.31 -22.02 2.54
C GLY A 143 11.24 -21.35 3.41
N SER A 144 10.08 -22.00 3.46
CA SER A 144 9.44 -22.32 4.73
C SER A 144 8.73 -23.66 4.54
N SER A 145 9.34 -24.65 5.21
CA SER A 145 9.00 -26.06 5.42
C SER A 145 7.53 -26.47 5.32
#